data_AF-A0A4Z0F4D6-F1
#
_entry.id   AF-A0A4Z0F4D6-F1
#
_cell.length_a   1.000
_cell.length_b   1.000
_cell.length_c   1.000
_cell.angle_alpha   90.00
_cell.angle_beta   90.00
_cell.angle_gamma   90.00
#
_symmetry.space_group_name_H-M   'P 1'
#
loop_
_entity.id
_entity.type
_entity.pdbx_description
1 polymer ?
#
loop_
_entity_poly.entity_id
_entity_poly.type
_entity_poly.pdbx_seq_one_letter_code
_entity_poly.pdbx_strand_id
1 'polypeptide(L)'
;MNADESFDRTVAMIDKNVKAPIDLEGLTPFDRTMVMIHRPDCPIDLIGLDQRDRATVMVERRDCPIDLTGIDPTYRAWVMVTREDCPVSLDGLDEDLCRWVLKNRPDYNPDKR
;
A
#
# COMPACT_ATOMS: atom_id res chain seq x y z
N MET A 1 -2.86 -24.28 -1.86
CA MET A 1 -3.48 -23.59 -0.71
C MET A 1 -4.85 -23.09 -1.14
N ASN A 2 -5.88 -23.31 -0.33
CA ASN A 2 -7.19 -22.68 -0.55
C ASN A 2 -7.27 -21.35 0.24
N ALA A 3 -8.33 -20.58 0.05
CA ALA A 3 -8.47 -19.28 0.70
C ALA A 3 -8.57 -19.39 2.24
N ASP A 4 -9.26 -20.41 2.75
CA ASP A 4 -9.44 -20.61 4.19
C ASP A 4 -8.11 -20.90 4.89
N GLU A 5 -7.29 -21.78 4.32
CA GLU A 5 -5.94 -22.10 4.82
C GLU A 5 -5.01 -20.88 4.79
N SER A 6 -5.12 -20.05 3.75
CA SER A 6 -4.36 -18.80 3.63
C SER A 6 -4.77 -17.78 4.71
N PHE A 7 -6.07 -17.66 4.97
CA PHE A 7 -6.61 -16.78 6.01
C PHE A 7 -6.18 -17.23 7.41
N ASP A 8 -6.30 -18.52 7.73
CA ASP A 8 -5.91 -19.06 9.05
C ASP A 8 -4.41 -18.84 9.33
N ARG A 9 -3.55 -19.06 8.33
CA ARG A 9 -2.11 -18.76 8.43
C ARG A 9 -1.86 -17.27 8.67
N THR A 10 -2.58 -16.41 7.98
CA THR A 10 -2.48 -14.95 8.14
C THR A 10 -2.86 -14.51 9.55
N VAL A 11 -4.00 -14.99 10.07
CA VAL A 11 -4.46 -14.69 11.43
C VAL A 11 -3.41 -15.13 12.46
N ALA A 12 -2.84 -16.31 12.30
CA ALA A 12 -1.78 -16.80 13.19
C ALA A 12 -0.51 -15.93 13.14
N MET A 13 -0.14 -15.38 11.98
CA MET A 13 1.05 -14.53 11.82
C MET A 13 0.87 -13.13 12.39
N ILE A 14 -0.35 -12.57 12.35
CA ILE A 14 -0.63 -11.22 12.82
C ILE A 14 -1.04 -11.16 14.30
N ASP A 15 -1.30 -12.31 14.93
CA ASP A 15 -1.61 -12.38 16.36
C ASP A 15 -0.43 -11.86 17.19
N LYS A 16 -0.64 -10.76 17.90
CA LYS A 16 0.37 -10.10 18.72
C LYS A 16 0.82 -10.94 19.92
N ASN A 17 0.03 -11.93 20.32
CA ASN A 17 0.36 -12.82 21.44
C ASN A 17 1.31 -13.96 21.02
N VAL A 18 1.50 -14.15 19.71
CA VAL A 18 2.30 -15.24 19.16
C VAL A 18 3.40 -14.64 18.29
N LYS A 19 4.67 -14.88 18.65
CA LYS A 19 5.79 -14.57 17.75
C LYS A 19 5.93 -15.64 16.68
N ALA A 20 4.93 -15.74 15.80
CA ALA A 20 4.97 -16.66 14.68
C ALA A 20 6.02 -16.20 13.66
N PRO A 21 6.81 -17.14 13.08
CA PRO A 21 7.67 -16.83 11.96
C PRO A 21 6.83 -16.33 10.79
N ILE A 22 7.39 -15.40 10.01
CA ILE A 22 6.73 -14.84 8.84
C ILE A 22 6.99 -15.78 7.66
N ASP A 23 5.91 -16.21 7.01
CA ASP A 23 5.96 -17.03 5.80
C ASP A 23 4.86 -16.59 4.83
N LEU A 24 5.27 -15.86 3.79
CA LEU A 24 4.35 -15.34 2.79
C LEU A 24 4.09 -16.35 1.65
N GLU A 25 4.80 -17.48 1.63
CA GLU A 25 4.71 -18.44 0.52
C GLU A 25 3.33 -19.10 0.50
N GLY A 26 2.73 -19.17 -0.70
CA GLY A 26 1.42 -19.79 -0.91
C GLY A 26 0.22 -18.99 -0.40
N LEU A 27 0.45 -17.84 0.27
CA LEU A 27 -0.62 -16.93 0.66
C LEU A 27 -1.22 -16.22 -0.55
N THR A 28 -2.50 -15.88 -0.46
CA THR A 28 -3.14 -15.00 -1.45
C THR A 28 -2.52 -13.60 -1.43
N PRO A 29 -2.60 -12.82 -2.52
CA PRO A 29 -2.12 -11.44 -2.54
C PRO A 29 -2.68 -10.56 -1.40
N PHE A 30 -3.97 -10.70 -1.12
CA PHE A 30 -4.65 -9.99 -0.05
C PHE A 30 -4.08 -10.38 1.33
N ASP A 31 -3.88 -11.67 1.57
CA ASP A 31 -3.33 -12.18 2.82
C ASP A 31 -1.87 -11.74 3.04
N ARG A 32 -1.04 -11.77 1.99
CA ARG A 32 0.32 -11.21 2.02
C ARG A 32 0.31 -9.74 2.42
N THR A 33 -0.63 -8.97 1.87
CA THR A 33 -0.85 -7.56 2.22
C THR A 33 -1.20 -7.41 3.70
N MET A 34 -2.11 -8.22 4.22
CA MET A 34 -2.51 -8.20 5.63
C MET A 34 -1.35 -8.50 6.58
N VAL A 35 -0.52 -9.50 6.26
CA VAL A 35 0.68 -9.78 7.05
C VAL A 35 1.62 -8.56 7.02
N MET A 36 1.92 -8.02 5.83
CA MET A 36 2.84 -6.87 5.71
C MET A 36 2.39 -5.64 6.49
N ILE A 37 1.10 -5.27 6.48
CA ILE A 37 0.64 -4.06 7.18
C ILE A 37 0.55 -4.25 8.69
N HIS A 38 0.29 -5.46 9.18
CA HIS A 38 0.15 -5.74 10.63
C HIS A 38 1.45 -6.17 11.30
N ARG A 39 2.45 -6.61 10.53
CA ARG A 39 3.78 -7.01 11.02
C ARG A 39 4.86 -6.07 10.47
N PRO A 40 5.26 -5.03 11.22
CA PRO A 40 6.30 -4.10 10.78
C PRO A 40 7.66 -4.75 10.52
N ASP A 41 7.93 -5.90 11.15
CA ASP A 41 9.12 -6.72 10.92
C ASP A 41 9.03 -7.59 9.66
N CYS A 42 7.87 -7.65 9.01
CA CYS A 42 7.69 -8.29 7.71
C CYS A 42 8.41 -7.48 6.63
N PRO A 43 9.33 -8.11 5.86
CA PRO A 43 9.88 -7.50 4.67
C PRO A 43 8.78 -7.10 3.69
N ILE A 44 9.02 -6.00 2.98
CA ILE A 44 8.07 -5.50 1.99
C ILE A 44 8.30 -6.22 0.67
N ASP A 45 7.25 -6.85 0.16
CA ASP A 45 7.23 -7.53 -1.13
C ASP A 45 5.93 -7.20 -1.87
N LEU A 46 6.05 -6.32 -2.86
CA LEU A 46 4.92 -5.88 -3.69
C LEU A 46 4.72 -6.76 -4.94
N ILE A 47 5.56 -7.77 -5.16
CA ILE A 47 5.51 -8.59 -6.37
C ILE A 47 4.29 -9.51 -6.35
N GLY A 48 3.56 -9.53 -7.46
CA GLY A 48 2.34 -10.34 -7.60
C GLY A 48 1.13 -9.79 -6.87
N LEU A 49 1.24 -8.62 -6.25
CA LEU A 49 0.10 -7.87 -5.72
C LEU A 49 -0.61 -7.10 -6.83
N ASP A 50 -1.92 -6.94 -6.70
CA ASP A 50 -2.67 -6.05 -7.55
C ASP A 50 -2.41 -4.57 -7.18
N GLN A 51 -2.95 -3.64 -7.96
CA GLN A 51 -2.70 -2.22 -7.76
C GLN A 51 -3.27 -1.68 -6.43
N ARG A 52 -4.38 -2.27 -5.95
CA ARG A 52 -5.02 -1.87 -4.69
C ARG A 52 -4.21 -2.33 -3.50
N ASP A 53 -3.75 -3.58 -3.53
CA ASP A 53 -2.93 -4.18 -2.50
C ASP A 53 -1.57 -3.45 -2.40
N ARG A 54 -0.92 -3.17 -3.55
CA ARG A 54 0.30 -2.36 -3.61
C ARG A 54 0.11 -0.98 -2.96
N ALA A 55 -0.97 -0.28 -3.31
CA ALA A 55 -1.29 1.03 -2.72
C ALA A 55 -1.56 0.95 -1.21
N THR A 56 -2.25 -0.11 -0.77
CA THR A 56 -2.53 -0.34 0.65
C THR A 56 -1.23 -0.51 1.45
N VAL A 57 -0.29 -1.33 0.96
CA VAL A 57 1.02 -1.47 1.62
C VAL A 57 1.75 -0.13 1.65
N MET A 58 1.81 0.61 0.54
CA MET A 58 2.47 1.93 0.50
C MET A 58 1.85 2.93 1.49
N VAL A 59 0.53 2.89 1.69
CA VAL A 59 -0.16 3.81 2.61
C VAL A 59 0.08 3.43 4.07
N GLU A 60 -0.06 2.15 4.42
CA GLU A 60 -0.02 1.68 5.80
C GLU A 60 1.42 1.50 6.33
N ARG A 61 2.39 1.22 5.44
CA ARG A 61 3.80 1.03 5.80
C ARG A 61 4.65 2.22 5.36
N ARG A 62 4.99 3.11 6.31
CA ARG A 62 5.83 4.31 6.03
C ARG A 62 7.23 3.97 5.53
N ASP A 63 7.77 2.82 5.88
CA ASP A 63 9.04 2.30 5.39
C ASP A 63 8.94 1.68 3.98
N CYS A 64 7.73 1.55 3.43
CA CYS A 64 7.52 1.15 2.05
C CYS A 64 8.00 2.24 1.08
N PRO A 65 8.93 1.92 0.16
CA PRO A 65 9.26 2.79 -0.95
C PRO A 65 8.02 3.08 -1.79
N ILE A 66 7.89 4.32 -2.24
CA ILE A 66 6.77 4.74 -3.07
C ILE A 66 7.09 4.39 -4.52
N ASP A 67 6.27 3.53 -5.13
CA ASP A 67 6.28 3.22 -6.56
C ASP A 67 4.86 3.29 -7.12
N LEU A 68 4.56 4.39 -7.82
CA LEU A 68 3.26 4.62 -8.45
C LEU A 68 3.16 4.03 -9.87
N THR A 69 4.18 3.31 -10.34
CA THR A 69 4.23 2.77 -11.69
C THR A 69 3.18 1.67 -11.89
N GLY A 70 2.37 1.85 -12.93
CA GLY A 70 1.30 0.91 -13.27
C GLY A 70 0.17 0.85 -12.23
N ILE A 71 0.04 1.88 -11.39
CA ILE A 71 -1.07 2.03 -10.43
C ILE A 71 -2.16 2.93 -11.03
N ASP A 72 -3.42 2.54 -10.88
CA ASP A 72 -4.59 3.32 -11.29
C ASP A 72 -4.57 4.74 -10.69
N PRO A 73 -5.01 5.77 -11.44
CA PRO A 73 -5.11 7.15 -10.95
C PRO A 73 -5.75 7.30 -9.56
N THR A 74 -6.80 6.53 -9.27
CA THR A 74 -7.51 6.56 -7.99
C THR A 74 -6.59 6.17 -6.83
N TYR A 75 -5.87 5.07 -6.99
CA TYR A 75 -4.95 4.56 -5.97
C TYR A 75 -3.68 5.42 -5.89
N ARG A 76 -3.18 5.95 -7.01
CA ARG A 76 -2.07 6.93 -7.03
C ARG A 76 -2.43 8.16 -6.21
N ALA A 77 -3.60 8.73 -6.45
CA ALA A 77 -4.10 9.88 -5.69
C ALA A 77 -4.20 9.54 -4.20
N TRP A 78 -4.66 8.34 -3.85
CA TRP A 78 -4.77 7.92 -2.45
C TRP A 78 -3.42 7.83 -1.75
N VAL A 79 -2.41 7.26 -2.41
CA VAL A 79 -1.04 7.25 -1.90
C VAL A 79 -0.53 8.68 -1.73
N MET A 80 -0.66 9.54 -2.76
CA MET A 80 -0.21 10.95 -2.69
C MET A 80 -0.85 11.73 -1.55
N VAL A 81 -2.14 11.54 -1.29
CA VAL A 81 -2.86 12.24 -0.22
C VAL A 81 -2.44 11.74 1.16
N THR A 82 -2.19 10.44 1.33
CA THR A 82 -1.93 9.85 2.66
C THR A 82 -0.44 9.88 3.05
N ARG A 83 0.44 9.82 2.05
CA ARG A 83 1.90 9.87 2.21
C ARG A 83 2.43 11.27 1.87
N GLU A 84 2.68 12.09 2.89
CA GLU A 84 3.26 13.45 2.71
C GLU A 84 4.61 13.43 1.99
N ASP A 85 5.40 12.37 2.18
CA ASP A 85 6.67 12.14 1.51
C ASP A 85 6.52 11.68 0.04
N CYS A 86 5.30 11.38 -0.40
CA CYS A 86 4.99 11.11 -1.79
C CYS A 86 5.06 12.40 -2.62
N PRO A 87 5.88 12.45 -3.68
CA PRO A 87 5.82 13.56 -4.63
C PRO A 87 4.44 13.65 -5.29
N VAL A 88 3.89 14.84 -5.34
CA VAL A 88 2.61 15.08 -6.03
C VAL A 88 2.84 15.18 -7.54
N SER A 89 2.11 14.36 -8.30
CA SER A 89 1.98 14.42 -9.75
C SER A 89 0.51 14.33 -10.12
N LEU A 90 0.00 15.35 -10.81
CA LEU A 90 -1.38 15.41 -11.28
C LEU A 90 -1.56 14.73 -12.65
N ASP A 91 -0.48 14.20 -13.23
CA ASP A 91 -0.49 13.65 -14.58
C ASP A 91 -1.35 12.38 -14.67
N GLY A 92 -2.31 12.41 -15.59
CA GLY A 92 -3.25 11.31 -15.83
C GLY A 92 -4.35 11.18 -14.77
N LEU A 93 -4.47 12.13 -13.84
CA LEU A 93 -5.64 12.24 -12.97
C LEU A 93 -6.77 12.98 -13.69
N ASP A 94 -8.01 12.61 -13.41
CA ASP A 94 -9.17 13.42 -13.81
C ASP A 94 -9.31 14.67 -12.90
N GLU A 95 -10.28 15.52 -13.22
CA GLU A 95 -10.47 16.79 -12.51
C GLU A 95 -10.85 16.59 -11.03
N ASP A 96 -11.63 15.56 -10.71
CA ASP A 96 -12.08 15.28 -9.35
C ASP A 96 -10.92 14.79 -8.48
N LEU A 97 -10.09 13.89 -9.01
CA LEU A 97 -8.87 13.43 -8.37
C LEU A 97 -7.85 14.56 -8.22
N CYS A 98 -7.67 15.41 -9.24
CA CYS A 98 -6.82 16.60 -9.12
C CYS A 98 -7.27 17.51 -7.97
N ARG A 99 -8.57 17.84 -7.93
CA ARG A 99 -9.15 18.66 -6.85
C ARG A 99 -8.97 18.02 -5.49
N TRP A 100 -9.14 16.70 -5.38
CA TRP A 100 -8.96 15.98 -4.13
C TRP A 100 -7.50 15.99 -3.65
N VAL A 101 -6.54 15.73 -4.54
CA VAL A 101 -5.11 15.78 -4.21
C VAL A 101 -4.71 17.18 -3.75
N LEU A 102 -5.04 18.22 -4.51
CA LEU A 102 -4.70 19.61 -4.18
C LEU A 102 -5.31 20.06 -2.85
N LYS A 103 -6.54 19.62 -2.53
CA LYS A 103 -7.20 19.94 -1.27
C LYS A 103 -6.47 19.34 -0.06
N ASN A 104 -5.93 18.13 -0.19
CA ASN A 104 -5.31 17.41 0.94
C ASN A 104 -3.77 17.51 0.95
N ARG A 105 -3.16 18.01 -0.12
CA ARG A 105 -1.71 18.28 -0.23
C ARG A 105 -1.46 19.78 -0.48
N PRO A 106 -1.79 20.66 0.49
CA PRO A 106 -1.57 22.10 0.35
C PRO A 106 -0.08 22.48 0.31
N ASP A 107 0.80 21.54 0.64
CA ASP A 107 2.25 21.65 0.53
C ASP A 107 2.76 21.58 -0.92
N TYR A 108 1.94 21.06 -1.85
CA TYR A 108 2.28 21.02 -3.26
C TYR A 108 2.33 22.43 -3.85
N ASN A 109 3.50 22.79 -4.38
CA ASN A 109 3.69 24.03 -5.13
C ASN A 109 4.20 23.68 -6.55
N PRO A 110 3.38 23.89 -7.60
CA PRO A 110 3.77 23.56 -8.97
C PRO A 110 4.94 24.40 -9.49
N ASP A 111 5.19 25.58 -8.90
CA ASP A 111 6.24 26.53 -9.32
C ASP A 111 7.61 26.25 -8.69
N LYS A 112 7.72 25.27 -7.79
CA LYS A 112 8.98 24.90 -7.09
C LYS A 112 9.78 23.78 -7.77
N ARG A 113 9.57 23.55 -9.07
CA ARG A 113 10.32 22.53 -9.83
C ARG A 113 11.72 22.98 -10.22
#